data_AF-A0A8T5L7U0-F1
#
_entry.id   AF-A0A8T5L7U0-F1
#
_cell.length_a   1.000
_cell.length_b   1.000
_cell.length_c   1.000
_cell.angle_alpha   90.00
_cell.angle_beta   90.00
_cell.angle_gamma   90.00
#
_symmetry.space_group_name_H-M   'P 1'
#
loop_
_entity.id
_entity.type
_entity.pdbx_description
1 polymer ?
#
loop_
_entity_poly.entity_id
_entity_poly.type
_entity_poly.pdbx_seq_one_letter_code
_entity_poly.pdbx_strand_id
1 'polypeptide(L)' 'QKEIWNMESVDPEIKVRLTEKTGEAEFRMVEGSDEFIQLEALLASFVMAGLGKSTN' A
#
# COMPACT_ATOMS: atom_id res chain seq x y z
N GLN A 1 10.16 0.61 -4.13
CA GLN A 1 9.17 -0.49 -3.93
C GLN A 1 9.79 -1.90 -3.83
N LYS A 2 11.12 -2.04 -3.71
CA LYS A 2 11.83 -3.33 -3.62
C LYS A 2 11.39 -4.20 -2.42
N GLU A 3 11.09 -3.57 -1.28
CA GLU A 3 10.72 -4.29 -0.05
C GLU A 3 9.42 -5.10 -0.16
N ILE A 4 8.43 -4.63 -0.93
CA ILE A 4 7.17 -5.36 -1.14
C ILE A 4 7.41 -6.68 -1.88
N TRP A 5 8.34 -6.68 -2.84
CA TRP A 5 8.67 -7.88 -3.62
C TRP A 5 9.48 -8.90 -2.81
N ASN A 6 10.22 -8.45 -1.80
CA ASN A 6 10.97 -9.30 -0.86
C ASN A 6 10.05 -10.03 0.14
N MET A 7 8.74 -9.74 0.20
CA MET A 7 7.81 -10.40 1.12
C MET A 7 7.43 -11.81 0.61
N GLU A 8 8.22 -12.83 0.90
CA GLU A 8 8.02 -14.20 0.35
C GLU A 8 6.64 -14.81 0.67
N SER A 9 6.08 -14.52 1.84
CA SER A 9 4.81 -15.09 2.34
C SER A 9 3.54 -14.35 1.90
N VAL A 10 3.65 -13.29 1.11
CA VAL A 10 2.52 -12.47 0.66
C VAL A 10 2.09 -12.85 -0.76
N ASP A 11 0.79 -12.97 -0.98
CA ASP A 11 0.20 -13.28 -2.28
C ASP A 11 0.65 -12.25 -3.35
N PRO A 12 1.03 -12.68 -4.57
CA PRO A 12 1.35 -11.79 -5.68
C PRO A 12 0.31 -10.70 -5.96
N GLU A 13 -0.99 -10.98 -5.85
CA GLU A 13 -2.06 -9.99 -6.06
C GLU A 13 -1.98 -8.89 -5.00
N ILE A 14 -1.73 -9.27 -3.74
CA ILE A 14 -1.53 -8.31 -2.65
C ILE A 14 -0.28 -7.47 -2.91
N LYS A 15 0.83 -8.07 -3.37
CA LYS A 15 2.06 -7.34 -3.71
C LYS A 15 1.83 -6.29 -4.79
N VAL A 16 1.08 -6.61 -5.84
CA VAL A 16 0.74 -5.67 -6.91
C VAL A 16 -0.11 -4.51 -6.37
N ARG A 17 -1.11 -4.80 -5.54
CA ARG A 17 -1.95 -3.77 -4.93
C ARG A 17 -1.17 -2.85 -3.98
N LEU A 18 -0.25 -3.39 -3.19
CA LEU A 18 0.62 -2.60 -2.31
C LEU A 18 1.57 -1.71 -3.12
N THR A 19 2.13 -2.25 -4.21
CA THR A 19 3.00 -1.55 -5.17
C THR A 19 2.28 -0.33 -5.77
N GLU A 20 1.04 -0.52 -6.22
CA GLU A 20 0.18 0.57 -6.72
C GLU A 20 -0.06 1.64 -5.64
N LYS A 21 -0.47 1.24 -4.43
CA LYS A 21 -0.80 2.18 -3.36
C LYS A 21 0.41 2.99 -2.88
N THR A 22 1.59 2.37 -2.84
CA THR A 22 2.83 3.09 -2.56
C THR A 22 3.14 4.12 -3.64
N GLY A 23 2.97 3.78 -4.92
CA GLY A 23 3.16 4.72 -6.02
C GLY A 23 2.17 5.90 -5.98
N GLU A 24 0.91 5.65 -5.65
CA GLU A 24 -0.10 6.69 -5.49
C GLU A 24 0.24 7.66 -4.35
N ALA A 25 0.66 7.14 -3.19
CA ALA A 25 1.06 7.97 -2.06
C ALA A 25 2.31 8.82 -2.39
N GLU A 26 3.30 8.23 -3.04
CA GLU A 26 4.50 8.94 -3.52
C GLU A 26 4.14 10.08 -4.47
N PHE A 27 3.28 9.81 -5.46
CA PHE A 27 2.80 10.82 -6.39
C PHE A 27 2.11 11.98 -5.67
N ARG A 28 1.19 11.69 -4.74
CA ARG A 28 0.46 12.71 -3.96
C ARG A 28 1.40 13.55 -3.10
N MET A 29 2.39 12.94 -2.46
CA MET A 29 3.41 13.66 -1.68
C MET A 29 4.25 14.58 -2.57
N VAL A 30 4.65 14.12 -3.76
CA VAL A 30 5.38 14.95 -4.75
C VAL A 30 4.54 16.14 -5.23
N GLU A 31 3.22 15.98 -5.37
CA GLU A 31 2.29 17.07 -5.70
C GLU A 31 2.01 18.06 -4.55
N GLY A 32 2.61 17.85 -3.37
CA GLY A 32 2.49 18.75 -2.22
C GLY A 32 1.34 18.42 -1.28
N SER A 33 0.82 17.18 -1.32
CA SER A 33 -0.14 16.71 -0.30
C SER A 33 0.54 16.58 1.07
N ASP A 34 -0.27 16.68 2.15
CA ASP A 34 0.21 16.50 3.52
C ASP A 34 0.79 15.09 3.75
N GLU A 35 2.08 15.02 4.08
CA GLU A 35 2.82 13.77 4.24
C GLU A 35 2.24 12.88 5.34
N PHE A 36 1.78 13.47 6.45
CA PHE A 36 1.23 12.72 7.58
C PHE A 36 -0.07 12.02 7.17
N ILE A 37 -0.98 12.74 6.51
CA ILE A 37 -2.23 12.19 5.99
C ILE A 37 -1.97 11.12 4.92
N GLN A 38 -1.00 11.34 4.01
CA GLN A 38 -0.68 10.34 2.98
C GLN A 38 -0.12 9.05 3.59
N LEU A 39 0.72 9.15 4.63
CA LEU A 39 1.24 7.98 5.34
C LEU A 39 0.11 7.23 6.08
N GLU A 40 -0.80 7.92 6.74
CA GLU A 40 -1.96 7.29 7.39
C GLU A 40 -2.85 6.56 6.38
N ALA A 41 -3.12 7.17 5.22
CA ALA A 41 -3.90 6.55 4.15
C ALA A 41 -3.19 5.32 3.55
N LEU A 42 -1.87 5.38 3.40
CA LEU A 42 -1.06 4.26 2.94
C LEU A 42 -1.12 3.09 3.93
N LEU A 43 -0.95 3.35 5.23
CA LEU A 43 -1.03 2.34 6.27
C LEU A 43 -2.43 1.70 6.34
N ALA A 44 -3.49 2.49 6.21
CA ALA A 44 -4.86 1.96 6.14
C ALA A 44 -5.03 1.02 4.94
N SER A 45 -4.47 1.39 3.78
CA SER A 45 -4.47 0.53 2.58
C SER A 45 -3.72 -0.78 2.80
N PHE A 46 -2.62 -0.75 3.56
CA PHE A 46 -1.84 -1.95 3.90
C PHE A 46 -2.63 -2.88 4.83
N VAL A 47 -3.30 -2.33 5.84
CA VAL A 47 -4.18 -3.10 6.74
C VAL A 47 -5.32 -3.73 5.95
N MET A 48 -6.01 -2.98 5.10
CA MET A 48 -7.08 -3.50 4.24
C MET A 48 -6.59 -4.60 3.31
N ALA A 49 -5.37 -4.47 2.78
CA ALA A 49 -4.80 -5.47 1.91
C ALA A 49 -4.42 -6.76 2.65
N GLY A 50 -3.96 -6.66 3.90
CA GLY A 50 -3.56 -7.79 4.75
C GLY A 50 -4.73 -8.52 5.41
N LEU A 51 -5.87 -7.85 5.66
CA LEU A 51 -7.06 -8.48 6.22
C LEU A 51 -7.73 -9.46 5.23
N GLY A 52 -7.39 -9.40 3.93
CA GLY A 52 -8.03 -10.21 2.90
C GLY A 52 -9.53 -9.91 2.79
N LYS A 53 -10.19 -10.43 1.76
CA LYS A 53 -11.66 -10.41 1.73
C LYS A 53 -12.18 -11.26 2.90
N SER A 54 -12.52 -10.64 4.03
CA SER A 54 -13.51 -11.20 4.94
C SER A 54 -14.89 -11.07 4.27
N THR A 55 -15.06 -11.68 3.10
CA THR A 55 -16.37 -11.92 2.50
C THR A 55 -16.86 -13.24 3.05
N ASN A 56 -17.83 -13.13 3.97
CA ASN A 56 -18.84 -14.15 4.24
C ASN A 56 -19.44 -14.71 2.93
#